data_AF-A0A3S0EIT7-F1
#
_entry.id   AF-A0A3S0EIT7-F1
#
_cell.length_a   1.000
_cell.length_b   1.000
_cell.length_c   1.000
_cell.angle_alpha   90.00
_cell.angle_beta   90.00
_cell.angle_gamma   90.00
#
_symmetry.space_group_name_H-M   'P 1'
#
loop_
_entity.id
_entity.type
_entity.pdbx_description
1 polymer ?
#
loop_
_entity_poly.entity_id
_entity_poly.type
_entity_poly.pdbx_seq_one_letter_code
_entity_poly.pdbx_strand_id
1 'polypeptide(L)'
;MYKYILLLASFFVFFSCGSSKNNSTIPENAPEWVSKTPLSNFNYIGIGMAQKSSSDYREKAQKMALTEISNSISVTVSSNNSLNVFQYDDTFNEFYRMNSMVSSAAFLEGYDIVD
;
A
#
# COMPACT_ATOMS: atom_id res chain seq x y z
N MET A 1 19.45 -55.26 12.26
CA MET A 1 18.20 -54.57 12.69
C MET A 1 18.35 -53.05 12.74
N TYR A 2 19.48 -52.51 13.22
CA TYR A 2 19.81 -51.07 13.24
C TYR A 2 19.80 -50.36 11.87
N LYS A 3 20.12 -51.08 10.78
CA LYS A 3 20.07 -50.53 9.40
C LYS A 3 18.64 -50.21 8.93
N TYR A 4 17.63 -50.95 9.39
CA TYR A 4 16.22 -50.67 9.09
C TYR A 4 15.65 -49.57 9.98
N ILE A 5 16.17 -49.45 11.22
CA ILE A 5 15.82 -48.35 12.15
C ILE A 5 16.33 -47.00 11.62
N LEU A 6 17.55 -46.95 11.05
CA LEU A 6 18.08 -45.75 10.39
C LEU A 6 17.29 -45.37 9.12
N LEU A 7 16.79 -46.35 8.36
CA LEU A 7 15.97 -46.12 7.17
C LEU A 7 14.56 -45.60 7.51
N LEU A 8 13.97 -46.07 8.61
CA LEU A 8 12.65 -45.61 9.07
C LEU A 8 12.70 -44.18 9.65
N ALA A 9 13.80 -43.82 10.31
CA ALA A 9 14.02 -42.48 10.86
C ALA A 9 14.15 -41.39 9.78
N SER A 10 14.73 -41.74 8.62
CA SER A 10 14.84 -40.82 7.47
C SER A 10 13.48 -40.51 6.80
N PHE A 11 12.47 -41.37 6.98
CA PHE A 11 11.14 -41.15 6.40
C PHE A 11 10.30 -40.15 7.22
N PHE A 12 10.61 -39.98 8.51
CA PHE A 12 9.87 -39.11 9.42
C PHE A 12 10.21 -37.61 9.27
N VAL A 13 11.28 -37.28 8.54
CA VAL A 13 11.74 -35.88 8.36
C VAL A 13 10.91 -35.11 7.33
N PHE A 14 10.12 -35.79 6.49
CA PHE A 14 9.35 -35.13 5.42
C PHE A 14 7.96 -34.62 5.84
N PHE A 15 7.49 -34.85 7.08
CA PHE A 15 6.17 -34.37 7.54
C PHE A 15 6.22 -33.05 8.34
N SER A 16 7.38 -32.41 8.46
CA SER A 16 7.52 -31.15 9.21
C SER A 16 7.47 -29.92 8.29
N CYS A 17 6.37 -29.75 7.56
CA CYS A 17 6.04 -28.45 6.97
C CYS A 17 4.53 -28.31 6.87
N GLY A 18 3.91 -27.70 7.88
CA GLY A 18 2.46 -27.57 7.97
C GLY A 18 2.03 -26.69 9.13
N SER A 19 2.57 -25.47 9.20
CA SER A 19 2.00 -24.44 10.08
C SER A 19 2.25 -23.06 9.52
N SER A 20 1.44 -22.68 8.53
CA SER A 20 1.22 -21.27 8.18
C SER A 20 -0.09 -20.84 8.81
N LYS A 21 -0.03 -20.35 10.05
CA LYS A 21 -1.18 -19.72 10.71
C LYS A 21 -1.36 -18.32 10.14
N ASN A 22 -2.14 -18.20 9.07
CA ASN A 22 -2.58 -16.92 8.52
C ASN A 22 -3.73 -16.35 9.38
N ASN A 23 -3.40 -15.80 10.55
CA ASN A 23 -4.38 -15.01 11.30
C ASN A 23 -4.46 -13.60 10.70
N SER A 24 -5.13 -13.46 9.56
CA SER A 24 -5.53 -12.16 9.02
C SER A 24 -6.79 -11.66 9.74
N THR A 25 -6.77 -11.65 11.08
CA THR A 25 -7.84 -11.08 11.88
C THR A 25 -7.50 -9.61 12.14
N ILE A 26 -8.00 -8.70 11.31
CA ILE A 26 -9.05 -7.79 11.80
C ILE A 26 -8.96 -7.43 13.28
N PRO A 27 -8.04 -6.58 13.82
CA PRO A 27 -8.09 -6.24 15.24
C PRO A 27 -9.48 -5.70 15.59
N GLU A 28 -10.08 -6.16 16.68
CA GLU A 28 -11.48 -5.82 17.06
C GLU A 28 -11.70 -4.31 17.24
N ASN A 29 -10.63 -3.55 17.49
CA ASN A 29 -10.64 -2.10 17.61
C ASN A 29 -9.95 -1.38 16.43
N ALA A 30 -9.89 -2.03 15.27
CA ALA A 30 -9.40 -1.37 14.07
C ALA A 30 -10.47 -0.40 13.55
N PRO A 31 -10.07 0.81 13.10
CA PRO A 31 -10.98 1.71 12.41
C PRO A 31 -11.64 1.06 11.20
N GLU A 32 -12.86 1.46 10.88
CA GLU A 32 -13.61 0.90 9.75
C GLU A 32 -12.84 1.03 8.41
N TRP A 33 -12.10 2.13 8.23
CA TRP A 33 -11.28 2.38 7.05
C TRP A 33 -10.15 1.36 6.84
N VAL A 34 -9.75 0.61 7.89
CA VAL A 34 -8.78 -0.50 7.79
C VAL A 34 -9.41 -1.72 7.11
N SER A 35 -10.71 -1.93 7.31
CA SER A 35 -11.45 -3.03 6.71
C SER A 35 -11.92 -2.72 5.28
N LYS A 36 -12.21 -1.45 5.00
CA LYS A 36 -12.69 -0.99 3.70
C LYS A 36 -12.18 0.42 3.43
N THR A 37 -11.47 0.59 2.32
CA THR A 37 -11.03 1.92 1.88
C THR A 37 -12.24 2.83 1.69
N PRO A 38 -12.29 3.99 2.37
CA PRO A 38 -13.35 4.96 2.18
C PRO A 38 -13.23 5.54 0.77
N LEU A 39 -14.33 5.51 0.03
CA LEU A 39 -14.43 6.10 -1.29
C LEU A 39 -15.30 7.36 -1.19
N SER A 40 -14.80 8.47 -1.72
CA SER A 40 -15.58 9.69 -1.90
C SER A 40 -15.49 10.13 -3.35
N ASN A 41 -16.63 10.52 -3.92
CA ASN A 41 -16.66 11.09 -5.28
C ASN A 41 -16.20 12.56 -5.30
N PHE A 42 -16.11 13.21 -4.14
CA PHE A 42 -15.84 14.64 -4.04
C PHE A 42 -14.48 14.97 -3.41
N ASN A 43 -13.88 14.01 -2.70
CA ASN A 43 -12.62 14.22 -1.97
C ASN A 43 -11.63 13.10 -2.28
N TYR A 44 -10.35 13.47 -2.36
CA TYR A 44 -9.26 12.51 -2.33
C TYR A 44 -8.96 12.10 -0.89
N ILE A 45 -8.85 10.81 -0.63
CA ILE A 45 -8.53 10.26 0.69
C ILE A 45 -7.24 9.44 0.56
N GLY A 46 -6.27 9.70 1.44
CA GLY A 46 -5.04 8.90 1.55
C GLY A 46 -4.93 8.27 2.91
N ILE A 47 -4.41 7.05 2.96
CA ILE A 47 -4.29 6.26 4.18
C ILE A 47 -2.81 6.04 4.47
N GLY A 48 -2.40 6.53 5.63
CA GLY A 48 -1.03 6.41 6.11
C GLY A 48 -0.90 5.40 7.22
N MET A 49 0.05 4.48 7.13
CA MET A 49 0.36 3.55 8.21
C MET A 49 1.84 3.62 8.58
N ALA A 50 2.13 3.61 9.88
CA ALA A 50 3.49 3.53 10.41
C ALA A 50 3.52 2.66 11.66
N GLN A 51 4.66 2.02 11.90
CA GLN A 51 4.87 1.26 13.12
C GLN A 51 5.00 2.20 14.31
N LYS A 52 4.24 1.93 15.39
CA LYS A 52 4.31 2.71 16.64
C LYS A 52 5.66 2.62 17.36
N SER A 53 6.56 1.74 16.91
CA SER A 53 7.92 1.58 17.44
C SER A 53 8.82 2.78 17.13
N SER A 54 8.51 3.55 16.08
CA SER A 54 9.28 4.74 15.74
C SER A 54 8.70 5.97 16.45
N SER A 55 9.56 6.86 16.96
CA SER A 55 9.12 8.09 17.64
C SER A 55 8.39 9.07 16.71
N ASP A 56 8.66 8.97 15.41
CA ASP A 56 8.12 9.78 14.32
C ASP A 56 6.96 9.10 13.58
N TYR A 57 6.32 8.08 14.19
CA TYR A 57 5.29 7.28 13.53
C TYR A 57 4.14 8.12 12.97
N ARG A 58 3.73 9.19 13.66
CA ARG A 58 2.68 10.11 13.19
C ARG A 58 3.10 10.85 11.92
N GLU A 59 4.32 11.38 11.88
CA GLU A 59 4.85 12.10 10.72
C GLU A 59 5.03 11.15 9.52
N LYS A 60 5.52 9.93 9.76
CA LYS A 60 5.65 8.90 8.73
C LYS A 60 4.30 8.48 8.15
N ALA A 61 3.31 8.23 9.00
CA ALA A 61 1.95 7.91 8.55
C ALA A 61 1.37 9.08 7.75
N GLN A 62 1.48 10.31 8.25
CA GLN A 62 1.00 11.50 7.54
C GLN A 62 1.65 11.66 6.16
N LYS A 63 2.98 11.52 6.07
CA LYS A 63 3.71 11.58 4.79
C LYS A 63 3.24 10.52 3.81
N MET A 64 2.99 9.30 4.30
CA MET A 64 2.46 8.21 3.50
C MET A 64 1.06 8.54 2.97
N ALA A 65 0.17 9.06 3.81
CA ALA A 65 -1.18 9.48 3.42
C ALA A 65 -1.15 10.58 2.34
N LEU A 66 -0.30 11.59 2.49
CA LEU A 66 -0.15 12.67 1.50
C LEU A 66 0.40 12.17 0.17
N THR A 67 1.31 11.19 0.21
CA THR A 67 1.85 10.55 -0.99
C THR A 67 0.76 9.77 -1.73
N GLU A 68 -0.10 9.06 -1.00
CA GLU A 68 -1.23 8.33 -1.59
C GLU A 68 -2.25 9.27 -2.25
N ILE A 69 -2.57 10.40 -1.62
CA ILE A 69 -3.41 11.45 -2.23
C ILE A 69 -2.79 11.94 -3.53
N SER A 70 -1.49 12.27 -3.52
CA SER A 70 -0.76 12.77 -4.70
C SER A 70 -0.77 11.76 -5.85
N ASN A 71 -0.63 10.47 -5.55
CA ASN A 71 -0.72 9.40 -6.54
C ASN A 71 -2.14 9.29 -7.11
N SER A 72 -3.17 9.37 -6.27
CA SER A 72 -4.57 9.31 -6.71
C SER A 72 -4.92 10.47 -7.67
N ILE A 73 -4.46 11.68 -7.36
CA ILE A 73 -4.59 12.84 -8.24
C ILE A 73 -3.85 12.60 -9.56
N SER A 74 -2.58 12.18 -9.51
CA SER A 74 -1.78 11.92 -10.70
C SER A 74 -2.43 10.88 -11.63
N VAL A 75 -2.91 9.77 -11.08
CA VAL A 75 -3.64 8.74 -11.84
C VAL A 75 -4.92 9.30 -12.45
N THR A 76 -5.70 10.09 -11.72
CA THR A 76 -6.92 10.73 -12.23
C THR A 76 -6.62 11.67 -13.38
N VAL A 77 -5.62 12.55 -13.21
CA VAL A 77 -5.19 13.50 -14.24
C VAL A 77 -4.67 12.78 -15.48
N SER A 78 -3.84 11.74 -15.31
CA SER A 78 -3.35 10.92 -16.42
C SER A 78 -4.45 10.15 -17.12
N SER A 79 -5.44 9.62 -16.40
CA SER A 79 -6.58 8.93 -17.00
C SER A 79 -7.43 9.89 -17.84
N ASN A 80 -7.67 11.11 -17.36
CA ASN A 80 -8.36 12.15 -18.12
C ASN A 80 -7.53 12.62 -19.34
N ASN A 81 -6.20 12.61 -19.23
CA ASN A 81 -5.32 13.02 -20.32
C ASN A 81 -4.99 11.87 -21.30
N SER A 82 -5.25 10.61 -20.95
CA SER A 82 -4.99 9.43 -21.80
C SER A 82 -5.69 9.52 -23.16
N LEU A 83 -6.83 10.22 -23.23
CA LEU A 83 -7.54 10.50 -24.49
C LEU A 83 -6.73 11.43 -25.42
N ASN A 84 -5.84 12.27 -24.90
CA ASN A 84 -4.98 13.16 -25.68
C ASN A 84 -3.60 12.54 -26.00
N VAL A 85 -3.17 11.51 -25.26
CA VAL A 85 -1.81 10.92 -25.34
C VAL A 85 -1.64 9.91 -26.48
N PHE A 86 -2.71 9.47 -27.15
CA PHE A 86 -2.56 8.70 -28.41
C PHE A 86 -1.75 9.43 -29.49
N GLN A 87 -1.45 10.72 -29.32
CA GLN A 87 -0.68 11.52 -30.27
C GLN A 87 0.82 11.67 -29.93
N TYR A 88 1.32 11.29 -28.74
CA TYR A 88 2.72 11.54 -28.37
C TYR A 88 3.38 10.45 -27.49
N ASP A 89 4.70 10.28 -27.70
CA ASP A 89 5.66 9.26 -27.23
C ASP A 89 5.69 8.98 -25.69
N ASP A 90 6.10 7.77 -25.30
CA ASP A 90 6.02 7.22 -23.92
C ASP A 90 6.81 8.05 -22.88
N THR A 91 7.93 8.65 -23.29
CA THR A 91 8.79 9.47 -22.42
C THR A 91 8.08 10.74 -21.91
N PHE A 92 7.16 11.29 -22.71
CA PHE A 92 6.37 12.47 -22.33
C PHE A 92 5.36 12.14 -21.22
N ASN A 93 4.82 10.92 -21.23
CA ASN A 93 3.84 10.46 -20.25
C ASN A 93 4.44 10.33 -18.84
N GLU A 94 5.65 9.76 -18.73
CA GLU A 94 6.35 9.62 -17.46
C GLU A 94 6.71 10.98 -16.83
N PHE A 95 7.22 11.91 -17.64
CA PHE A 95 7.53 13.26 -17.19
C PHE A 95 6.28 13.99 -16.70
N TYR A 96 5.16 13.87 -17.42
CA TYR A 96 3.90 14.50 -17.03
C TYR A 96 3.32 13.91 -15.73
N ARG A 97 3.38 12.58 -15.57
CA ARG A 97 2.97 11.89 -14.31
C ARG A 97 3.77 12.36 -13.11
N MET A 98 5.10 12.43 -13.26
CA MET A 98 6.00 12.89 -12.21
C MET A 98 5.77 14.36 -11.87
N ASN A 99 5.61 15.22 -12.87
CA ASN A 99 5.37 16.65 -12.64
C ASN A 99 4.00 16.90 -11.98
N SER A 100 2.96 16.15 -12.40
CA SER A 100 1.63 16.19 -11.77
C SER A 100 1.68 15.71 -10.31
N MET A 101 2.46 14.65 -10.02
CA MET A 101 2.67 14.17 -8.65
C MET A 101 3.36 15.20 -7.77
N VAL A 102 4.47 15.79 -8.24
CA VAL A 102 5.24 16.81 -7.51
C VAL A 102 4.40 18.08 -7.32
N SER A 103 3.70 18.53 -8.36
CA SER A 103 2.81 19.68 -8.28
C SER A 103 1.65 19.44 -7.32
N SER A 104 1.05 18.24 -7.33
CA SER A 104 -0.02 17.89 -6.42
C SER A 104 0.49 17.88 -4.98
N ALA A 105 1.61 17.20 -4.71
CA ALA A 105 2.24 17.16 -3.40
C ALA A 105 2.63 18.55 -2.87
N ALA A 106 3.06 19.45 -3.75
CA ALA A 106 3.39 20.83 -3.40
C ALA A 106 2.17 21.71 -3.11
N PHE A 107 0.98 21.35 -3.62
CA PHE A 107 -0.27 22.10 -3.44
C PHE A 107 -1.22 21.48 -2.40
N LEU A 108 -0.82 20.41 -1.70
CA LEU A 108 -1.60 19.84 -0.61
C LEU A 108 -1.55 20.75 0.62
N GLU A 109 -2.41 21.77 0.62
CA GLU A 109 -2.70 22.64 1.75
C GLU A 109 -4.17 22.46 2.18
N GLY A 110 -4.49 22.65 3.46
CA GLY A 110 -5.86 22.57 3.98
C GLY A 110 -6.45 21.15 4.09
N TYR A 111 -5.59 20.13 4.30
CA TYR A 111 -6.05 18.77 4.58
C TYR A 111 -6.42 18.58 6.05
N ASP A 112 -7.51 17.86 6.31
CA ASP A 112 -7.91 17.48 7.66
C ASP A 112 -7.33 16.11 8.04
N ILE A 113 -6.78 16.02 9.24
CA ILE A 113 -6.26 14.77 9.79
C ILE A 113 -7.39 14.08 10.55
N VAL A 114 -7.66 12.83 10.21
CA VAL A 114 -8.64 11.96 10.88
C VAL A 114 -7.88 10.77 11.48
N ASP A 115 -7.97 10.57 12.81
CA ASP A 115 -7.38 9.44 13.57
C ASP A 115 -8.51 8.46 13.96
#